data_AF-A7SP69-F1
#
_entry.id   AF-A7SP69-F1
#
_cell.length_a   1.000
_cell.length_b   1.000
_cell.length_c   1.000
_cell.angle_alpha   90.00
_cell.angle_beta   90.00
_cell.angle_gamma   90.00
#
_symmetry.space_group_name_H-M   'P 1'
#
loop_
_entity.id
_entity.type
_entity.pdbx_description
1 polymer ?
#
loop_
_entity_poly.entity_id
_entity_poly.type
_entity_poly.pdbx_seq_one_letter_code
_entity_poly.pdbx_strand_id
1 'polypeptide(L)'
;LSEWRKRHDRACGIGISLYELDPLTNLCAGEPVADVFAVVARPNNCIISLADGVSWGTKSRLAARSAVAGSVQYLNQYLFTASNTHDVFNLLLKSFEFAQSCIIKNSATMTTLCTAVVAELEGTNQWGLCVLNVGDSLAFVYNKNNGVREITIGSHCEQRDMRCPGGSLGPVDGYNPDLENMTFSYTTVTTGDIVFLTSDGVSDNFDPVVSHCDHCQGPMKSAYSADSL
;
A
#
# COMPACT_ATOMS: atom_id res chain seq x y z
N LEU A 1 -18.36 -0.74 -14.66
CA LEU A 1 -17.48 0.43 -14.37
C LEU A 1 -18.12 1.44 -13.40
N SER A 2 -19.46 1.57 -13.33
CA SER A 2 -20.16 2.52 -12.44
C SER A 2 -20.05 2.22 -10.93
N GLU A 3 -19.73 0.99 -10.53
CA GLU A 3 -19.73 0.60 -9.11
C GLU A 3 -18.43 0.93 -8.35
N TRP A 4 -17.30 1.15 -9.04
CA TRP A 4 -15.98 1.34 -8.41
C TRP A 4 -15.81 2.66 -7.63
N ARG A 5 -16.70 3.64 -7.84
CA ARG A 5 -16.70 4.92 -7.11
C ARG A 5 -17.71 4.94 -5.95
N LYS A 6 -18.48 3.88 -5.75
CA LYS A 6 -19.47 3.82 -4.68
C LYS A 6 -18.73 3.71 -3.35
N ARG A 7 -18.94 4.69 -2.46
CA ARG A 7 -18.38 4.67 -1.10
C ARG A 7 -18.95 3.47 -0.34
N HIS A 8 -18.12 2.82 0.45
CA HIS A 8 -18.51 1.71 1.31
C HIS A 8 -18.39 2.16 2.77
N ASP A 9 -19.36 1.85 3.61
CA ASP A 9 -19.38 2.35 5.00
C ASP A 9 -18.19 1.84 5.84
N ARG A 10 -17.57 0.73 5.38
CA ARG A 10 -16.39 0.10 6.02
C ARG A 10 -15.05 0.48 5.39
N ALA A 11 -15.02 1.26 4.30
CA ALA A 11 -13.79 1.56 3.59
C ALA A 11 -13.85 2.85 2.76
N CYS A 12 -12.83 3.69 2.91
CA CYS A 12 -12.66 4.93 2.14
C CYS A 12 -11.19 5.17 1.81
N GLY A 13 -10.94 6.09 0.88
CA GLY A 13 -9.62 6.60 0.59
C GLY A 13 -9.70 8.02 0.04
N ILE A 14 -8.61 8.76 0.17
CA ILE A 14 -8.46 10.13 -0.31
C ILE A 14 -7.05 10.30 -0.87
N GLY A 15 -6.92 11.07 -1.95
CA GLY A 15 -5.64 11.50 -2.49
C GLY A 15 -5.70 13.01 -2.72
N ILE A 16 -4.66 13.73 -2.31
CA ILE A 16 -4.52 15.18 -2.46
C ILE A 16 -3.05 15.51 -2.66
N SER A 17 -2.76 16.54 -3.45
CA SER A 17 -1.40 17.07 -3.55
C SER A 17 -1.07 17.90 -2.32
N LEU A 18 0.10 17.65 -1.71
CA LEU A 18 0.68 18.50 -0.68
C LEU A 18 1.68 19.52 -1.24
N TYR A 19 1.92 19.49 -2.55
CA TYR A 19 2.82 20.41 -3.22
C TYR A 19 2.24 21.82 -3.33
N GLU A 20 3.14 22.80 -3.36
CA GLU A 20 2.78 24.20 -3.49
C GLU A 20 2.11 24.53 -4.84
N LEU A 21 1.32 25.59 -4.82
CA LEU A 21 0.81 26.24 -6.02
C LEU A 21 1.81 27.31 -6.45
N ASP A 22 2.26 27.22 -7.69
CA ASP A 22 3.06 28.28 -8.31
C ASP A 22 2.24 29.60 -8.27
N PRO A 23 2.75 30.66 -7.63
CA PRO A 23 2.01 31.90 -7.45
C PRO A 23 1.78 32.68 -8.75
N LEU A 24 2.55 32.40 -9.82
CA LEU A 24 2.43 33.05 -11.12
C LEU A 24 1.51 32.28 -12.06
N THR A 25 1.64 30.96 -12.10
CA THR A 25 0.88 30.11 -13.03
C THR A 25 -0.37 29.50 -12.42
N ASN A 26 -0.49 29.51 -11.09
CA ASN A 26 -1.52 28.84 -10.31
C ASN A 26 -1.61 27.32 -10.60
N LEU A 27 -0.51 26.72 -11.05
CA LEU A 27 -0.36 25.29 -11.26
C LEU A 27 0.28 24.66 -10.03
N CYS A 28 -0.23 23.49 -9.63
CA CYS A 28 0.37 22.75 -8.53
C CYS A 28 1.65 22.04 -9.01
N ALA A 29 2.73 22.16 -8.25
CA ALA A 29 3.96 21.43 -8.54
C ALA A 29 3.71 19.92 -8.47
N GLY A 30 4.45 19.15 -9.27
CA GLY A 30 4.31 17.69 -9.32
C GLY A 30 3.06 17.18 -10.04
N GLU A 31 2.22 18.05 -10.63
CA GLU A 31 1.05 17.61 -11.38
C GLU A 31 1.43 16.71 -12.59
N PRO A 32 0.65 15.65 -12.86
CA PRO A 32 -0.48 15.19 -12.08
C PRO A 32 -0.06 14.37 -10.85
N VAL A 33 -0.91 14.35 -9.81
CA VAL A 33 -0.76 13.46 -8.64
C VAL A 33 -0.45 12.04 -9.11
N ALA A 34 0.73 11.54 -8.72
CA ALA A 34 1.25 10.26 -9.16
C ALA A 34 0.70 9.09 -8.32
N ASP A 35 0.26 9.37 -7.10
CA ASP A 35 -0.36 8.43 -6.18
C ASP A 35 -1.69 7.89 -6.71
N VAL A 36 -1.91 6.59 -6.46
CA VAL A 36 -3.14 5.89 -6.79
C VAL A 36 -3.48 4.92 -5.68
N PHE A 37 -4.77 4.81 -5.36
CA PHE A 37 -5.25 3.77 -4.47
C PHE A 37 -6.49 3.08 -5.03
N ALA A 38 -6.78 1.90 -4.52
CA ALA A 38 -8.03 1.19 -4.73
C ALA A 38 -8.40 0.40 -3.48
N VAL A 39 -9.71 0.33 -3.21
CA VAL A 39 -10.25 -0.48 -2.11
C VAL A 39 -11.42 -1.32 -2.63
N VAL A 40 -11.36 -2.62 -2.36
CA VAL A 40 -12.42 -3.59 -2.69
C VAL A 40 -12.86 -4.25 -1.40
N ALA A 41 -13.91 -3.72 -0.78
CA ALA A 41 -14.50 -4.25 0.45
C ALA A 41 -15.62 -5.24 0.16
N ARG A 42 -15.63 -6.37 0.87
CA ARG A 42 -16.64 -7.44 0.82
C ARG A 42 -17.05 -7.84 2.24
N PRO A 43 -18.11 -8.66 2.41
CA PRO A 43 -18.53 -9.11 3.73
C PRO A 43 -17.43 -9.83 4.53
N ASN A 44 -16.62 -10.66 3.88
CA ASN A 44 -15.63 -11.57 4.48
C ASN A 44 -14.17 -11.26 4.12
N ASN A 45 -13.91 -10.27 3.26
CA ASN A 45 -12.55 -9.80 2.96
C ASN A 45 -12.51 -8.35 2.47
N CYS A 46 -11.31 -7.77 2.45
CA CYS A 46 -11.03 -6.47 1.87
C CYS A 46 -9.67 -6.51 1.16
N ILE A 47 -9.57 -5.90 -0.02
CA ILE A 47 -8.30 -5.61 -0.70
C ILE A 47 -8.09 -4.10 -0.61
N ILE A 48 -6.94 -3.66 -0.11
CA ILE A 48 -6.52 -2.26 -0.06
C ILE A 48 -5.19 -2.18 -0.79
N SER A 49 -5.07 -1.34 -1.80
CA SER A 49 -3.85 -1.20 -2.58
C SER A 49 -3.55 0.27 -2.79
N LEU A 50 -2.28 0.64 -2.62
CA LEU A 50 -1.76 1.99 -2.81
C LEU A 50 -0.43 1.92 -3.55
N ALA A 51 -0.23 2.83 -4.48
CA ALA A 51 1.02 2.97 -5.23
C ALA A 51 1.34 4.46 -5.37
N ASP A 52 2.60 4.80 -5.16
CA ASP A 52 3.15 6.12 -5.45
C ASP A 52 4.13 6.03 -6.63
N GLY A 53 3.88 6.85 -7.65
CA GLY A 53 4.72 6.86 -8.84
C GLY A 53 6.06 7.50 -8.54
N VAL A 54 7.16 6.81 -8.86
CA VAL A 54 8.51 7.33 -8.61
C VAL A 54 8.75 8.53 -9.53
N SER A 55 9.15 9.66 -8.93
CA SER A 55 9.21 10.98 -9.60
C SER A 55 7.84 11.52 -10.03
N TRP A 56 7.81 12.70 -10.64
CA TRP A 56 6.55 13.34 -11.04
C TRP A 56 6.14 13.04 -12.49
N GLY A 57 4.90 13.38 -12.80
CA GLY A 57 4.43 13.46 -14.19
C GLY A 57 3.56 12.29 -14.62
N THR A 58 3.09 12.39 -15.88
CA THR A 58 2.07 11.47 -16.41
C THR A 58 2.54 10.01 -16.47
N LYS A 59 3.84 9.75 -16.67
CA LYS A 59 4.39 8.39 -16.75
C LYS A 59 4.44 7.71 -15.38
N SER A 60 4.83 8.43 -14.33
CA SER A 60 4.84 7.92 -12.95
C SER A 60 3.41 7.66 -12.47
N ARG A 61 2.48 8.59 -12.74
CA ARG A 61 1.04 8.34 -12.52
C ARG A 61 0.54 7.11 -13.29
N LEU A 62 0.97 6.92 -14.54
CA LEU A 62 0.57 5.75 -15.32
C LEU A 62 1.13 4.46 -14.73
N ALA A 63 2.34 4.48 -14.17
CA ALA A 63 2.95 3.34 -13.49
C ALA A 63 2.11 2.95 -12.26
N ALA A 64 1.83 3.89 -11.36
CA ALA A 64 0.99 3.67 -10.18
C ALA A 64 -0.40 3.14 -10.54
N ARG A 65 -1.05 3.74 -11.57
CA ARG A 65 -2.37 3.27 -12.05
C ARG A 65 -2.30 1.85 -12.61
N SER A 66 -1.25 1.53 -13.34
CA SER A 66 -1.05 0.20 -13.92
C SER A 66 -0.79 -0.84 -12.83
N ALA A 67 0.00 -0.48 -11.81
CA ALA A 67 0.32 -1.35 -10.69
C ALA A 67 -0.91 -1.70 -9.87
N VAL A 68 -1.65 -0.68 -9.39
CA VAL A 68 -2.88 -0.87 -8.60
C VAL A 68 -3.93 -1.62 -9.41
N ALA A 69 -4.15 -1.23 -10.67
CA ALA A 69 -5.12 -1.91 -11.52
C ALA A 69 -4.76 -3.38 -11.73
N GLY A 70 -3.49 -3.69 -12.01
CA GLY A 70 -3.03 -5.06 -12.20
C GLY A 70 -3.17 -5.90 -10.92
N SER A 71 -2.65 -5.41 -9.80
CA SER A 71 -2.70 -6.13 -8.52
C SER A 71 -4.15 -6.40 -8.08
N VAL A 72 -5.00 -5.37 -8.09
CA VAL A 72 -6.41 -5.50 -7.70
C VAL A 72 -7.19 -6.38 -8.67
N GLN A 73 -6.94 -6.29 -9.97
CA GLN A 73 -7.60 -7.17 -10.95
C GLN A 73 -7.27 -8.64 -10.68
N TYR A 74 -6.00 -8.96 -10.46
CA TYR A 74 -5.57 -10.33 -10.17
C TYR A 74 -6.19 -10.84 -8.87
N LEU A 75 -6.09 -10.07 -7.77
CA LEU A 75 -6.65 -10.47 -6.48
C LEU A 75 -8.17 -10.60 -6.54
N ASN A 76 -8.87 -9.69 -7.21
CA ASN A 76 -10.33 -9.78 -7.36
C ASN A 76 -10.77 -11.04 -8.13
N GLN A 77 -9.92 -11.56 -9.02
CA GLN A 77 -10.19 -12.77 -9.78
C GLN A 77 -9.83 -14.06 -9.05
N TYR A 78 -8.85 -14.05 -8.15
CA TYR A 78 -8.29 -15.30 -7.60
C TYR A 78 -8.36 -15.41 -6.07
N LEU A 79 -8.62 -14.33 -5.32
CA LEU A 79 -8.57 -14.37 -3.85
C LEU A 79 -9.50 -15.41 -3.22
N PHE A 80 -10.63 -15.73 -3.86
CA PHE A 80 -11.58 -16.74 -3.35
C PHE A 80 -11.03 -18.17 -3.36
N THR A 81 -9.89 -18.44 -4.03
CA THR A 81 -9.27 -19.76 -4.06
C THR A 81 -8.34 -20.00 -2.86
N ALA A 82 -8.07 -18.97 -2.06
CA ALA A 82 -7.20 -19.09 -0.90
C ALA A 82 -7.94 -19.76 0.27
N SER A 83 -7.29 -20.73 0.90
CA SER A 83 -7.81 -21.43 2.10
C SER A 83 -7.05 -21.07 3.37
N ASN A 84 -5.87 -20.47 3.24
CA ASN A 84 -5.01 -20.10 4.36
C ASN A 84 -4.18 -18.86 4.03
N THR A 85 -3.44 -18.33 5.01
CA THR A 85 -2.61 -17.12 4.85
C THR A 85 -1.46 -17.31 3.85
N HIS A 86 -0.91 -18.52 3.72
CA HIS A 86 0.13 -18.82 2.75
C HIS A 86 -0.41 -18.71 1.31
N ASP A 87 -1.63 -19.21 1.06
CA ASP A 87 -2.30 -19.02 -0.24
C ASP A 87 -2.52 -17.54 -0.54
N VAL A 88 -2.92 -16.74 0.45
CA VAL A 88 -3.10 -15.29 0.31
C VAL A 88 -1.78 -14.62 -0.08
N PHE A 89 -0.66 -14.97 0.54
CA PHE A 89 0.65 -14.41 0.20
C PHE A 89 1.14 -14.83 -1.20
N ASN A 90 0.88 -16.08 -1.60
CA ASN A 90 1.17 -16.51 -2.98
C ASN A 90 0.35 -15.70 -4.00
N LEU A 91 -0.92 -15.44 -3.72
CA LEU A 91 -1.76 -14.60 -4.57
C LEU A 91 -1.33 -13.12 -4.58
N LEU A 92 -0.87 -12.58 -3.44
CA LEU A 92 -0.29 -11.24 -3.36
C LEU A 92 0.95 -11.13 -4.25
N LEU A 93 1.88 -12.09 -4.15
CA LEU A 93 3.08 -12.13 -5.01
C LEU A 93 2.71 -12.20 -6.49
N LYS A 94 1.78 -13.07 -6.87
CA LYS A 94 1.27 -13.15 -8.25
C LYS A 94 0.58 -11.86 -8.71
N SER A 95 -0.07 -11.13 -7.80
CA SER A 95 -0.65 -9.83 -8.11
C SER A 95 0.43 -8.78 -8.44
N PHE A 96 1.61 -8.86 -7.80
CA PHE A 96 2.75 -7.98 -8.09
C PHE A 96 3.41 -8.33 -9.43
N GLU A 97 3.54 -9.62 -9.77
CA GLU A 97 3.99 -10.06 -11.10
C GLU A 97 3.05 -9.54 -12.22
N PHE A 98 1.74 -9.60 -11.97
CA PHE A 98 0.74 -9.08 -12.91
C PHE A 98 0.77 -7.55 -12.98
N ALA A 99 0.95 -6.87 -11.85
CA ALA A 99 1.16 -5.42 -11.78
C ALA A 99 2.38 -4.98 -12.60
N GLN A 100 3.53 -5.66 -12.45
CA GLN A 100 4.74 -5.43 -13.25
C GLN A 100 4.43 -5.56 -14.75
N SER A 101 3.76 -6.64 -15.14
CA SER A 101 3.38 -6.88 -16.54
C SER A 101 2.49 -5.76 -17.09
N CYS A 102 1.57 -5.23 -16.28
CA CYS A 102 0.74 -4.09 -16.64
C CYS A 102 1.55 -2.80 -16.82
N ILE A 103 2.51 -2.51 -15.95
CA ILE A 103 3.39 -1.32 -16.07
C ILE A 103 4.18 -1.37 -17.39
N ILE A 104 4.82 -2.51 -17.67
CA ILE A 104 5.61 -2.71 -18.89
C ILE A 104 4.74 -2.60 -20.15
N LYS A 105 3.57 -3.26 -20.16
CA LYS A 105 2.62 -3.22 -21.29
C LYS A 105 2.15 -1.80 -21.62
N ASN A 106 2.00 -0.95 -20.62
CA ASN A 106 1.59 0.45 -20.79
C ASN A 106 2.79 1.40 -21.04
N SER A 107 4.01 0.86 -21.15
CA SER A 107 5.25 1.63 -21.32
C SER A 107 5.37 2.75 -20.29
N ALA A 108 5.02 2.45 -19.05
CA ALA A 108 5.10 3.39 -17.92
C ALA A 108 6.50 3.38 -17.28
N THR A 109 6.73 4.25 -16.30
CA THR A 109 7.99 4.34 -15.54
C THR A 109 7.92 3.44 -14.30
N MET A 110 8.32 3.94 -13.13
CA MET A 110 8.45 3.18 -11.89
C MET A 110 7.42 3.66 -10.87
N THR A 111 7.07 2.80 -9.92
CA THR A 111 6.11 3.08 -8.83
C THR A 111 6.38 2.17 -7.65
N THR A 112 6.08 2.63 -6.44
CA THR A 112 5.90 1.75 -5.28
C THR A 112 4.62 0.91 -5.45
N LEU A 113 4.46 -0.14 -4.66
CA LEU A 113 3.18 -0.82 -4.49
C LEU A 113 3.08 -1.43 -3.10
N CYS A 114 2.09 -1.01 -2.33
CA CYS A 114 1.70 -1.58 -1.06
C CYS A 114 0.29 -2.16 -1.18
N THR A 115 0.12 -3.47 -1.01
CA THR A 115 -1.19 -4.12 -1.09
C THR A 115 -1.44 -4.97 0.14
N ALA A 116 -2.57 -4.72 0.79
CA ALA A 116 -3.07 -5.44 1.94
C ALA A 116 -4.33 -6.26 1.59
N VAL A 117 -4.38 -7.48 2.08
CA VAL A 117 -5.58 -8.32 2.13
C VAL A 117 -5.97 -8.52 3.59
N VAL A 118 -7.19 -8.11 3.92
CA VAL A 118 -7.85 -8.41 5.20
C VAL A 118 -8.86 -9.52 4.94
N ALA A 119 -8.75 -10.66 5.63
CA ALA A 119 -9.66 -11.79 5.45
C ALA A 119 -10.06 -12.41 6.80
N GLU A 120 -11.29 -12.88 6.90
CA GLU A 120 -11.81 -13.55 8.10
C GLU A 120 -11.04 -14.85 8.38
N LEU A 121 -10.68 -15.10 9.65
CA LEU A 121 -10.04 -16.35 10.07
C LEU A 121 -11.09 -17.33 10.57
N GLU A 122 -11.28 -18.42 9.83
CA GLU A 122 -12.30 -19.44 10.11
C GLU A 122 -12.22 -19.96 11.56
N GLY A 123 -13.38 -20.10 12.21
CA GLY A 123 -13.48 -20.57 13.58
C GLY A 123 -13.06 -19.54 14.65
N THR A 124 -12.81 -18.29 14.26
CA THR A 124 -12.44 -17.20 15.17
C THR A 124 -13.26 -15.94 14.93
N ASN A 125 -13.17 -14.96 15.83
CA ASN A 125 -13.70 -13.60 15.63
C ASN A 125 -12.61 -12.61 15.16
N GLN A 126 -11.52 -13.11 14.59
CA GLN A 126 -10.38 -12.34 14.14
C GLN A 126 -10.27 -12.33 12.62
N TRP A 127 -9.50 -11.36 12.12
CA TRP A 127 -9.17 -11.21 10.72
C TRP A 127 -7.66 -11.28 10.56
N GLY A 128 -7.18 -11.96 9.53
CA GLY A 128 -5.80 -11.93 9.10
C GLY A 128 -5.57 -10.69 8.23
N LEU A 129 -4.51 -9.94 8.52
CA LEU A 129 -3.99 -8.87 7.68
C LEU A 129 -2.68 -9.35 7.07
N CYS A 130 -2.71 -9.62 5.76
CA CYS A 130 -1.54 -9.99 4.95
C CYS A 130 -1.16 -8.79 4.08
N VAL A 131 0.09 -8.33 4.16
CA VAL A 131 0.60 -7.19 3.38
C VAL A 131 1.80 -7.62 2.57
N LEU A 132 1.83 -7.26 1.29
CA LEU A 132 3.01 -7.28 0.45
C LEU A 132 3.34 -5.83 0.06
N ASN A 133 4.59 -5.43 0.27
CA ASN A 133 5.05 -4.08 -0.01
C ASN A 133 6.35 -4.10 -0.82
N VAL A 134 6.47 -3.16 -1.75
CA VAL A 134 7.71 -2.76 -2.46
C VAL A 134 7.72 -1.24 -2.49
N GLY A 135 8.78 -0.63 -1.98
CA GLY A 135 8.90 0.82 -1.82
C GLY A 135 8.60 1.30 -0.40
N ASP A 136 8.38 2.59 -0.24
CA ASP A 136 8.25 3.29 1.05
C ASP A 136 6.81 3.76 1.35
N SER A 137 5.83 3.22 0.65
CA SER A 137 4.42 3.30 1.06
C SER A 137 4.16 2.32 2.21
N LEU A 138 3.53 2.80 3.29
CA LEU A 138 3.49 2.07 4.56
C LEU A 138 2.07 1.60 4.92
N ALA A 139 2.01 0.49 5.65
CA ALA A 139 0.77 -0.08 6.17
C ALA A 139 0.71 0.01 7.70
N PHE A 140 -0.46 0.38 8.22
CA PHE A 140 -0.68 0.58 9.65
C PHE A 140 -1.96 -0.08 10.15
N VAL A 141 -1.95 -0.40 11.44
CA VAL A 141 -3.13 -0.77 12.22
C VAL A 141 -3.28 0.18 13.39
N TYR A 142 -4.45 0.80 13.52
CA TYR A 142 -4.84 1.55 14.71
C TYR A 142 -5.86 0.76 15.53
N ASN A 143 -5.68 0.74 16.85
CA ASN A 143 -6.73 0.40 17.79
C ASN A 143 -6.65 1.20 19.09
N LYS A 144 -7.76 1.26 19.84
CA LYS A 144 -7.86 2.08 21.06
C LYS A 144 -6.87 1.69 22.15
N ASN A 145 -6.43 0.44 22.18
CA ASN A 145 -5.59 -0.09 23.26
C ASN A 145 -4.09 0.09 23.00
N ASN A 146 -3.67 0.09 21.73
CA ASN A 146 -2.26 0.09 21.34
C ASN A 146 -1.88 1.30 20.47
N GLY A 147 -2.82 2.19 20.14
CA GLY A 147 -2.58 3.29 19.21
C GLY A 147 -2.29 2.79 17.79
N VAL A 148 -1.49 3.54 17.05
CA VAL A 148 -1.03 3.23 15.69
C VAL A 148 0.19 2.32 15.74
N ARG A 149 0.17 1.24 14.97
CA ARG A 149 1.30 0.32 14.79
C ARG A 149 1.58 0.15 13.31
N GLU A 150 2.84 0.31 12.93
CA GLU A 150 3.29 0.00 11.59
C GLU A 150 3.44 -1.50 11.37
N ILE A 151 3.03 -1.97 10.20
CA ILE A 151 3.04 -3.37 9.79
C ILE A 151 4.21 -3.64 8.84
N THR A 152 4.58 -2.66 8.01
CA THR A 152 5.65 -2.71 6.99
C THR A 152 7.03 -2.36 7.54
N ILE A 153 7.30 -2.60 8.83
CA ILE A 153 8.56 -2.18 9.46
C ILE A 153 9.81 -2.79 8.80
N GLY A 154 9.67 -3.95 8.17
CA GLY A 154 10.76 -4.60 7.43
C GLY A 154 11.12 -3.91 6.11
N SER A 155 10.28 -3.00 5.60
CA SER A 155 10.56 -2.26 4.36
C SER A 155 11.55 -1.11 4.56
N HIS A 156 11.85 -0.74 5.81
CA HIS A 156 12.77 0.34 6.14
C HIS A 156 14.23 -0.03 5.90
N CYS A 157 15.03 0.93 5.44
CA CYS A 157 16.47 0.82 5.34
C CYS A 157 17.16 1.69 6.43
N GLU A 158 18.37 1.30 6.85
CA GLU A 158 19.12 2.03 7.90
C GLU A 158 19.49 3.47 7.49
N GLN A 159 19.66 3.71 6.19
CA GLN A 159 19.99 5.03 5.63
C GLN A 159 18.94 5.42 4.58
N ARG A 160 17.87 6.07 5.04
CA ARG A 160 16.79 6.52 4.16
C ARG A 160 17.21 7.75 3.34
N ASP A 161 17.17 7.63 2.01
CA ASP A 161 17.16 8.77 1.07
C ASP A 161 15.72 9.04 0.67
N MET A 162 15.17 10.21 1.06
CA MET A 162 13.77 10.60 0.75
C MET A 162 13.45 10.67 -0.75
N ARG A 163 14.46 10.60 -1.63
CA ARG A 163 14.27 10.57 -3.09
C ARG A 163 14.21 9.15 -3.65
N CYS A 164 14.54 8.15 -2.82
CA CYS A 164 14.61 6.76 -3.20
C CYS A 164 13.62 5.95 -2.35
N PRO A 165 12.63 5.29 -2.97
CA PRO A 165 11.66 4.49 -2.23
C PRO A 165 12.26 3.19 -1.65
N GLY A 166 13.54 2.90 -1.91
CA GLY A 166 14.23 1.66 -1.52
C GLY A 166 13.93 0.45 -2.41
N GLY A 167 12.80 0.47 -3.12
CA GLY A 167 12.43 -0.52 -4.15
C GLY A 167 11.28 0.00 -4.99
N SER A 168 11.09 -0.55 -6.19
CA SER A 168 10.01 -0.13 -7.08
C SER A 168 9.62 -1.19 -8.11
N LEU A 169 8.34 -1.22 -8.47
CA LEU A 169 7.89 -1.87 -9.69
C LEU A 169 8.16 -0.96 -10.89
N GLY A 170 8.29 -1.56 -12.07
CA GLY A 170 8.60 -0.88 -13.34
C GLY A 170 9.93 -1.34 -13.94
N PRO A 171 10.37 -0.73 -15.06
CA PRO A 171 11.57 -1.13 -15.77
C PRO A 171 12.83 -0.46 -15.20
N VAL A 172 13.26 -0.84 -13.99
CA VAL A 172 14.41 -0.21 -13.31
C VAL A 172 15.71 -0.41 -14.10
N ASP A 173 15.93 -1.61 -14.61
CA ASP A 173 17.06 -1.98 -15.48
C ASP A 173 16.64 -2.14 -16.97
N GLY A 174 15.50 -1.57 -17.34
CA GLY A 174 14.89 -1.72 -18.66
C GLY A 174 13.76 -2.74 -18.72
N TYR A 175 13.63 -3.67 -17.76
CA TYR A 175 12.47 -4.57 -17.67
C TYR A 175 12.11 -5.01 -16.25
N ASN A 176 13.09 -5.23 -15.39
CA ASN A 176 12.88 -5.83 -14.08
C ASN A 176 12.54 -4.77 -13.02
N PRO A 177 11.70 -5.14 -12.04
CA PRO A 177 11.50 -4.32 -10.85
C PRO A 177 12.74 -4.36 -9.94
N ASP A 178 12.82 -3.38 -9.05
CA ASP A 178 13.71 -3.40 -7.90
C ASP A 178 12.93 -3.88 -6.68
N LEU A 179 13.33 -5.03 -6.13
CA LEU A 179 12.66 -5.71 -5.03
C LEU A 179 13.52 -5.73 -3.76
N GLU A 180 14.55 -4.88 -3.67
CA GLU A 180 15.52 -4.87 -2.56
C GLU A 180 14.82 -4.79 -1.19
N ASN A 181 13.78 -3.97 -1.07
CA ASN A 181 12.99 -3.83 0.16
C ASN A 181 11.61 -4.53 0.11
N MET A 182 11.44 -5.54 -0.76
CA MET A 182 10.18 -6.28 -0.83
C MET A 182 9.93 -7.04 0.47
N THR A 183 8.77 -6.82 1.10
CA THR A 183 8.45 -7.48 2.39
C THR A 183 7.07 -8.10 2.45
N PHE A 184 6.98 -9.21 3.16
CA PHE A 184 5.73 -9.87 3.54
C PHE A 184 5.48 -9.67 5.03
N SER A 185 4.35 -9.04 5.37
CA SER A 185 4.00 -8.73 6.75
C SER A 185 2.65 -9.34 7.12
N TYR A 186 2.56 -9.91 8.32
CA TYR A 186 1.34 -10.52 8.84
C TYR A 186 1.01 -10.03 10.25
N THR A 187 -0.28 -9.75 10.48
CA THR A 187 -0.80 -9.58 11.84
C THR A 187 -2.27 -9.99 11.89
N THR A 188 -2.83 -10.14 13.09
CA THR A 188 -4.27 -10.29 13.28
C THR A 188 -4.88 -8.96 13.71
N VAL A 189 -6.12 -8.73 13.25
CA VAL A 189 -6.93 -7.57 13.64
C VAL A 189 -8.32 -8.03 14.06
N THR A 190 -8.98 -7.22 14.88
CA THR A 190 -10.30 -7.48 15.42
C THR A 190 -11.31 -6.45 14.94
N THR A 191 -12.60 -6.75 15.08
CA THR A 191 -13.65 -5.78 14.80
C THR A 191 -13.47 -4.50 15.63
N GLY A 192 -13.35 -3.36 14.95
CA GLY A 192 -13.11 -2.06 15.55
C GLY A 192 -11.70 -1.52 15.33
N ASP A 193 -10.77 -2.37 14.90
CA ASP A 193 -9.45 -1.94 14.44
C ASP A 193 -9.56 -1.24 13.08
N ILE A 194 -8.69 -0.25 12.84
CA ILE A 194 -8.61 0.48 11.56
C ILE A 194 -7.32 0.07 10.86
N VAL A 195 -7.43 -0.47 9.65
CA VAL A 195 -6.30 -0.74 8.76
C VAL A 195 -6.22 0.37 7.73
N PHE A 196 -5.04 0.95 7.53
CA PHE A 196 -4.83 2.00 6.54
C PHE A 196 -3.45 1.91 5.89
N LEU A 197 -3.36 2.37 4.64
CA LEU A 197 -2.13 2.52 3.88
C LEU A 197 -1.89 4.00 3.62
N THR A 198 -0.63 4.42 3.53
CA THR A 198 -0.24 5.78 3.18
C THR A 198 0.93 5.79 2.21
N SER A 199 0.98 6.78 1.32
CA SER A 199 2.23 7.15 0.64
C SER A 199 3.15 7.91 1.59
N ASP A 200 4.41 8.06 1.17
CA ASP A 200 5.44 8.88 1.82
C ASP A 200 4.97 10.33 2.06
N GLY A 201 4.17 10.89 1.14
CA GLY A 201 3.58 12.22 1.27
C GLY A 201 2.81 12.41 2.58
N VAL A 202 2.20 11.35 3.13
CA VAL A 202 1.61 11.39 4.46
C VAL A 202 2.61 10.94 5.53
N SER A 203 3.26 9.79 5.38
CA SER A 203 4.09 9.22 6.46
C SER A 203 5.34 10.05 6.78
N ASP A 204 5.87 10.83 5.84
CA ASP A 204 7.03 11.70 6.08
C ASP A 204 6.65 12.98 6.83
N ASN A 205 5.41 13.44 6.63
CA ASN A 205 4.87 14.61 7.31
C ASN A 205 4.15 14.25 8.61
N PHE A 206 3.85 12.96 8.79
CA PHE A 206 3.12 12.42 9.91
C PHE A 206 3.83 11.18 10.43
N ASP A 207 4.75 11.37 11.37
CA ASP A 207 5.20 10.27 12.21
C ASP A 207 4.14 10.08 13.34
N PRO A 208 3.33 9.00 13.29
CA PRO A 208 2.33 8.72 14.32
C PRO A 208 2.93 8.53 15.73
N VAL A 209 4.24 8.32 15.84
CA VAL A 209 5.01 8.24 17.09
C VAL A 209 5.39 9.64 17.61
N VAL A 210 5.71 10.59 16.71
CA VAL A 210 6.11 11.96 17.07
C VAL A 210 4.90 12.86 17.32
N SER A 211 3.77 12.60 16.62
CA SER A 211 2.52 13.26 16.99
C SER A 211 2.05 12.69 18.33
N HIS A 212 2.35 13.41 19.43
CA HIS A 212 1.75 13.21 20.74
C HIS A 212 0.25 13.51 20.70
N CYS A 213 -0.50 12.75 19.91
CA CYS A 213 -1.94 12.70 20.00
C CYS A 213 -2.25 12.02 21.33
N ASP A 214 -3.00 12.69 22.21
CA ASP A 214 -3.38 12.16 23.53
C ASP A 214 -4.16 10.81 23.46
N HIS A 215 -4.50 10.34 22.25
CA HIS A 215 -5.11 9.03 21.96
C HIS A 215 -4.11 7.91 21.58
N CYS A 216 -2.81 8.20 21.42
CA CYS A 216 -1.80 7.28 20.89
C CYS A 216 -0.72 6.90 21.93
N GLN A 217 -1.00 6.98 23.23
CA GLN A 217 -0.05 6.58 24.26
C GLN A 217 -0.02 5.05 24.43
N GLY A 218 0.97 4.39 23.84
CA GLY A 218 1.27 2.98 24.07
C GLY A 218 2.67 2.61 23.58
N PRO A 219 3.40 1.69 24.26
CA PRO A 219 4.69 1.23 23.79
C PRO A 219 4.55 0.51 22.44
N MET A 220 5.42 0.87 21.50
CA MET A 220 5.55 0.24 20.18
C MET A 220 5.70 -1.28 20.34
N LYS A 221 4.78 -2.05 19.77
CA LYS A 221 4.94 -3.51 19.62
C LYS A 221 5.20 -3.81 18.16
N SER A 222 6.41 -4.30 17.86
CA SER A 222 6.79 -4.79 16.55
C SER A 222 5.79 -5.86 16.08
N ALA A 223 5.24 -5.71 14.88
CA ALA A 223 4.58 -6.82 14.20
C ALA A 223 5.64 -7.84 13.75
N TYR A 224 5.23 -9.10 13.57
CA TYR A 224 6.09 -10.09 12.93
C TYR A 224 6.17 -9.77 11.43
N SER A 225 7.22 -9.06 11.02
CA SER A 225 7.65 -8.99 9.62
C SER A 225 8.54 -10.20 9.36
N ALA A 226 8.25 -10.96 8.31
CA ALA A 226 9.24 -11.91 7.83
C ALA A 226 10.26 -11.09 7.02
N ASP A 227 11.51 -11.10 7.45
CA ASP A 227 12.61 -10.52 6.67
C ASP A 227 12.65 -11.19 5.29
N SER A 228 12.95 -10.40 4.28
CA SER A 228 13.08 -10.80 2.88
C SER A 228 13.99 -12.03 2.75
N LEU A 229 13.56 -13.03 1.97
CA LEU A 229 14.41 -14.17 1.58
C LEU A 229 15.56 -13.72 0.69
#